data_AF-A0A6M5YGR3-F1
#
_entry.id   AF-A0A6M5YGR3-F1
#
_cell.length_a   1.000
_cell.length_b   1.000
_cell.length_c   1.000
_cell.angle_alpha   90.00
_cell.angle_beta   90.00
_cell.angle_gamma   90.00
#
_symmetry.space_group_name_H-M   'P 1'
#
loop_
_entity.id
_entity.type
_entity.pdbx_description
1 polymer ?
#
loop_
_entity_poly.entity_id
_entity_poly.type
_entity_poly.pdbx_seq_one_letter_code
_entity_poly.pdbx_strand_id
1 'polypeptide(L)' 'MQQMALNGSEVWAFVVETDEGMRVRFALDDWQQLNLGHGQRVPVRVAGKDDVWLFVSSVTELPPVVWVTMSRRVRAAG' A
#
# COMPACT_ATOMS: atom_id res chain seq x y z
N MET A 1 -6.10 8.59 10.16
CA MET A 1 -4.99 7.61 10.23
C MET A 1 -5.57 6.35 10.83
N GLN A 2 -5.30 5.19 10.25
CA GLN A 2 -5.74 3.89 10.76
C GLN A 2 -4.59 2.90 10.67
N GLN A 3 -4.60 1.91 11.55
CA GLN A 3 -3.64 0.81 11.53
C GLN A 3 -4.00 -0.18 10.42
N MET A 4 -2.99 -0.67 9.73
CA MET A 4 -3.13 -1.74 8.74
C MET A 4 -1.88 -2.62 8.73
N ALA A 5 -2.03 -3.86 8.29
CA ALA A 5 -0.87 -4.70 7.98
C ALA A 5 -0.59 -4.67 6.47
N LEU A 6 0.65 -4.36 6.11
CA LEU A 6 1.18 -4.39 4.76
C LEU A 6 2.34 -5.38 4.73
N ASN A 7 2.21 -6.43 3.93
CA ASN A 7 3.27 -7.43 3.76
C ASN A 7 3.76 -8.05 5.09
N GLY A 8 2.84 -8.22 6.05
CA GLY A 8 3.15 -8.77 7.37
C GLY A 8 3.61 -7.74 8.41
N SER A 9 3.84 -6.48 8.03
CA SER A 9 4.24 -5.40 8.93
C SER A 9 3.05 -4.49 9.26
N GLU A 10 2.88 -4.15 10.53
CA GLU A 10 1.85 -3.20 10.97
C GLU A 10 2.33 -1.76 10.82
N VAL A 11 1.54 -0.93 10.14
CA VAL A 11 1.82 0.49 9.93
C VAL A 11 0.60 1.35 10.18
N TRP A 12 0.84 2.61 10.54
CA TRP A 12 -0.18 3.63 10.61
C TRP A 12 -0.23 4.40 9.31
N ALA A 13 -1.35 4.31 8.59
CA ALA A 13 -1.48 4.94 7.29
C ALA A 13 -2.79 5.72 7.15
N PHE A 14 -2.78 6.68 6.24
CA PHE A 14 -4.00 7.25 5.69
C PHE A 14 -4.40 6.42 4.48
N VAL A 15 -5.58 5.80 4.53
CA VAL A 15 -6.08 4.87 3.52
C VAL A 15 -7.24 5.52 2.78
N VAL A 16 -7.16 5.52 1.45
CA VAL A 16 -8.25 5.91 0.55
C VAL A 16 -8.61 4.69 -0.28
N GLU A 17 -9.80 4.14 -0.06
CA GLU A 17 -10.30 3.04 -0.87
C GLU A 17 -10.83 3.54 -2.21
N THR A 18 -10.58 2.77 -3.26
CA THR A 18 -11.06 3.06 -4.61
C THR A 18 -11.66 1.79 -5.21
N ASP A 19 -12.43 1.92 -6.28
CA ASP A 19 -13.02 0.76 -6.97
C ASP A 19 -11.96 -0.22 -7.50
N GLU A 20 -10.74 0.27 -7.75
CA GLU A 20 -9.63 -0.51 -8.31
C GLU A 20 -8.70 -1.10 -7.23
N GLY A 21 -8.82 -0.66 -5.98
CA GLY A 21 -7.96 -1.10 -4.88
C GLY A 21 -7.90 -0.06 -3.75
N MET A 22 -6.71 0.45 -3.48
CA MET A 22 -6.51 1.46 -2.44
C MET A 22 -5.30 2.33 -2.72
N ARG A 23 -5.34 3.55 -2.19
CA ARG A 23 -4.22 4.46 -2.12
C ARG A 23 -3.89 4.72 -0.67
N VAL A 24 -2.61 4.57 -0.33
CA VAL A 24 -2.12 4.70 1.04
C VAL A 24 -1.07 5.77 1.14
N ARG A 25 -1.06 6.47 2.27
CA ARG A 25 -0.01 7.41 2.65
C ARG A 25 0.52 7.05 4.02
N PHE A 26 1.82 6.88 4.15
CA PHE A 26 2.53 6.65 5.41
C PHE A 26 3.88 7.40 5.40
N ALA A 27 4.60 7.36 6.52
CA ALA A 27 5.88 8.06 6.65
C ALA A 27 6.96 7.43 5.76
N LEU A 28 7.93 8.24 5.31
CA LEU A 28 9.06 7.75 4.52
C LEU A 28 9.90 6.71 5.29
N ASP A 29 10.03 6.86 6.61
CA ASP A 29 10.78 5.91 7.44
C ASP A 29 10.09 4.54 7.50
N ASP A 30 8.75 4.51 7.57
CA ASP A 30 7.97 3.27 7.50
C ASP A 30 8.14 2.60 6.13
N TRP A 31 8.12 3.40 5.04
CA TRP A 31 8.32 2.90 3.67
C TRP A 31 9.62 2.13 3.50
N GLN A 32 10.72 2.68 4.01
CA GLN A 32 12.05 2.06 3.91
C GLN A 32 12.11 0.70 4.63
N GLN A 33 11.31 0.51 5.69
CA GLN A 33 11.25 -0.74 6.45
C GLN A 33 10.34 -1.79 5.79
N LEU A 34 9.34 -1.37 5.02
CA LEU A 34 8.36 -2.27 4.40
C LEU A 34 8.95 -3.11 3.24
N ASN A 35 10.07 -2.68 2.66
CA ASN A 35 10.76 -3.36 1.55
C ASN A 35 9.81 -3.77 0.41
N LEU A 36 8.97 -2.82 -0.02
CA LEU A 36 7.98 -3.02 -1.06
C LEU A 36 8.49 -2.48 -2.40
N GLY A 37 8.27 -3.24 -3.47
CA GLY A 37 8.60 -2.84 -4.83
C GLY A 37 7.38 -2.67 -5.74
N HIS A 38 7.52 -1.87 -6.79
CA HIS A 38 6.51 -1.80 -7.85
C HIS A 38 6.26 -3.19 -8.49
N GLY A 39 5.00 -3.51 -8.74
CA GLY A 39 4.55 -4.80 -9.26
C GLY A 39 4.48 -5.93 -8.23
N GLN A 40 4.96 -5.71 -7.00
CA GLN A 40 4.92 -6.71 -5.95
C GLN A 40 3.49 -6.96 -5.49
N ARG A 41 3.10 -8.23 -5.40
CA ARG A 41 1.84 -8.66 -4.81
C ARG A 41 2.03 -8.83 -3.31
N VAL A 42 1.25 -8.14 -2.49
CA VAL A 42 1.35 -8.17 -1.04
C VAL A 42 0.00 -8.41 -0.38
N PRO A 43 -0.01 -9.13 0.76
CA PRO A 43 -1.21 -9.21 1.60
C PRO A 43 -1.42 -7.87 2.29
N VAL A 44 -2.65 -7.41 2.26
CA VAL A 44 -3.09 -6.17 2.90
C VAL A 44 -4.26 -6.49 3.82
N ARG A 45 -4.14 -6.07 5.09
CA ARG A 45 -5.21 -6.18 6.09
C ARG A 45 -5.51 -4.82 6.65
N VAL A 46 -6.74 -4.37 6.47
CA VAL A 46 -7.26 -3.16 7.10
C VAL A 46 -8.08 -3.58 8.32
N ALA A 47 -7.96 -2.83 9.43
CA ALA A 47 -8.71 -3.14 10.65
C ALA A 47 -10.23 -3.27 10.36
N GLY A 48 -10.82 -4.40 10.76
CA GLY A 48 -12.24 -4.69 10.53
C GLY A 48 -12.59 -5.19 9.12
N LYS A 49 -11.60 -5.53 8.28
CA LYS A 49 -11.80 -6.08 6.94
C LYS A 49 -11.04 -7.39 6.75
N ASP A 50 -11.52 -8.20 5.81
CA ASP A 50 -10.83 -9.41 5.37
C ASP A 50 -9.52 -9.06 4.65
N ASP A 51 -8.60 -10.03 4.68
CA ASP A 51 -7.33 -9.93 3.98
C ASP A 51 -7.54 -9.89 2.48
N VAL A 52 -6.92 -8.90 1.84
CA VAL A 52 -6.94 -8.76 0.39
C VAL A 52 -5.52 -8.77 -0.16
N TRP A 53 -5.35 -9.46 -1.27
CA TRP A 53 -4.10 -9.43 -2.00
C TRP A 53 -4.15 -8.32 -3.05
N LEU A 54 -3.24 -7.37 -2.95
CA LEU A 54 -3.11 -6.27 -3.90
C LEU A 54 -1.71 -6.21 -4.47
N PHE A 55 -1.58 -5.54 -5.61
CA PHE A 55 -0.29 -5.27 -6.21
C PHE A 55 0.07 -3.81 -6.03
N VAL A 56 1.33 -3.53 -5.68
CA VAL A 56 1.87 -2.16 -5.69
C VAL A 56 1.93 -1.68 -7.14
N SER A 57 1.03 -0.77 -7.53
CA SER A 57 0.91 -0.28 -8.91
C SER A 57 1.58 1.07 -9.15
N SER A 58 1.79 1.86 -8.09
CA SER A 58 2.55 3.10 -8.18
C SER A 58 3.11 3.49 -6.82
N VAL A 59 4.31 4.07 -6.80
CA VAL A 59 4.94 4.66 -5.62
C VAL A 59 5.33 6.09 -5.96
N THR A 60 5.00 7.02 -5.08
CA THR A 60 5.36 8.44 -5.22
C THR A 60 5.92 8.93 -3.90
N GLU A 61 7.23 9.14 -3.86
CA GLU A 61 7.94 9.64 -2.69
C GLU A 61 7.89 11.17 -2.68
N LEU A 62 7.32 11.75 -1.62
CA LEU A 62 7.20 13.19 -1.40
C LEU A 62 7.58 13.48 0.05
N PRO A 63 8.88 13.60 0.38
CA PRO A 63 9.34 13.74 1.75
C PRO A 63 8.55 14.81 2.52
N PRO A 64 8.08 14.51 3.75
CA PRO A 64 8.41 13.34 4.58
C PRO A 64 7.48 12.13 4.41
N VAL A 65 6.65 12.08 3.37
CA VAL A 65 5.64 11.02 3.18
C VAL A 65 5.83 10.25 1.87
N VAL A 66 5.25 9.05 1.81
CA VAL A 66 5.19 8.25 0.59
C VAL A 66 3.74 7.93 0.29
N TRP A 67 3.36 8.07 -0.97
CA TRP A 67 2.09 7.60 -1.49
C TRP A 67 2.30 6.29 -2.25
N VAL A 68 1.54 5.26 -1.87
CA VAL A 68 1.53 3.98 -2.56
C VAL A 68 0.13 3.73 -3.07
N THR A 69 0.01 3.43 -4.37
CA THR A 69 -1.22 2.94 -4.96
C THR A 69 -1.11 1.43 -5.09
N MET A 70 -2.15 0.74 -4.63
CA MET A 70 -2.26 -0.70 -4.71
C MET A 70 -3.55 -1.08 -5.43
N SER A 71 -3.45 -1.99 -6.39
CA SER A 71 -4.54 -2.35 -7.29
C SER A 71 -4.77 -3.85 -7.29
N ARG A 72 -6.02 -4.29 -7.51
CA ARG A 72 -6.36 -5.72 -7.61
C ARG A 72 -5.72 -6.40 -8.83
N ARG A 73 -5.32 -5.63 -9.83
CA ARG A 73 -4.65 -6.07 -11.06
C ARG A 73 -3.56 -5.06 -11.42
N VAL A 74 -2.40 -5.53 -11.87
CA VAL A 74 -1.40 -4.68 -12.54
C VAL A 74 -1.67 -4.83 -14.04
N ARG A 75 -2.02 -3.73 -14.71
CA ARG A 75 -1.87 -3.71 -16.17
C ARG A 75 -0.38 -3.55 -16.43
N ALA A 76 0.25 -4.56 -17.04
CA ALA A 76 1.56 -4.34 -17.65
C ALA A 76 1.38 -3.18 -18.64
N ALA A 77 2.15 -2.10 -18.46
CA ALA A 77 2.28 -1.10 -19.50
C ALA A 77 2.89 -1.82 -20.71
N GLY A 78 2.10 -1.98 -21.77
CA GLY A 78 2.60 -2.36 -23.08
C GLY A 78 3.24 -1.17 -23.77
#